data_AF-K0YPN1-F1
#
_entry.id   AF-K0YPN1-F1
#
_cell.length_a   1.000
_cell.length_b   1.000
_cell.length_c   1.000
_cell.angle_alpha   90.00
_cell.angle_beta   90.00
_cell.angle_gamma   90.00
#
_symmetry.space_group_name_H-M   'P 1'
#
loop_
_entity.id
_entity.type
_entity.pdbx_description
1 polymer ?
#
loop_
_entity_poly.entity_id
_entity_poly.type
_entity_poly.pdbx_seq_one_letter_code
_entity_poly.pdbx_strand_id
1 'polypeptide(L)'
;MAFAAIFTDAIAARDIALIRRRLLAETADAASTRQDVYSRSEVRYVSSVDAPKLRTQADEAAKKYRLLDTKIQQLNWLTELN
;
A
#
# COMPACT_ATOMS: atom_id res chain seq x y z
N MET A 1 0.92 30.65 -4.96
CA MET A 1 1.90 29.77 -4.29
C MET A 1 1.26 28.68 -3.42
N ALA A 2 0.29 28.99 -2.54
CA ALA A 2 -0.32 28.01 -1.63
C ALA A 2 -1.06 26.83 -2.33
N PHE A 3 -1.79 27.08 -3.42
CA PHE A 3 -2.52 26.03 -4.14
C PHE A 3 -1.61 24.94 -4.75
N ALA A 4 -0.48 25.36 -5.34
CA ALA A 4 0.49 24.43 -5.90
C ALA A 4 1.11 23.53 -4.82
N ALA A 5 1.48 24.09 -3.66
CA ALA A 5 2.00 23.31 -2.54
C ALA A 5 0.99 22.26 -2.05
N ILE A 6 -0.29 22.65 -1.89
CA ILE A 6 -1.37 21.73 -1.47
C ILE A 6 -1.58 20.60 -2.50
N PHE A 7 -1.51 20.92 -3.79
CA PHE A 7 -1.66 19.91 -4.85
C PHE A 7 -0.46 18.96 -4.91
N THR A 8 0.76 19.48 -4.81
CA THR A 8 1.98 18.67 -4.73
C THR A 8 1.97 17.77 -3.50
N ASP A 9 1.52 18.27 -2.34
CA ASP A 9 1.38 17.49 -1.12
C ASP A 9 0.35 16.35 -1.28
N ALA A 10 -0.76 16.62 -1.97
CA ALA A 10 -1.78 15.61 -2.26
C ALA A 10 -1.22 14.49 -3.17
N ILE A 11 -0.45 14.84 -4.20
CA ILE A 11 0.23 13.88 -5.07
C ILE A 11 1.23 13.04 -4.27
N ALA A 12 2.08 13.70 -3.46
CA ALA A 12 3.06 13.01 -2.63
C ALA A 12 2.38 12.03 -1.65
N ALA A 13 1.27 12.44 -1.03
CA ALA A 13 0.50 11.59 -0.13
C ALA A 13 -0.10 10.36 -0.85
N ARG A 14 -0.60 10.54 -2.09
CA ARG A 14 -1.10 9.44 -2.94
C ARG A 14 0.02 8.45 -3.24
N ASP A 15 1.19 8.94 -3.63
CA ASP A 15 2.32 8.10 -4.03
C ASP A 15 2.87 7.30 -2.84
N ILE A 16 2.98 7.93 -1.67
CA ILE A 16 3.34 7.24 -0.42
C ILE A 16 2.31 6.16 -0.07
N ALA A 17 1.01 6.43 -0.24
CA ALA A 17 -0.03 5.43 0.01
C ALA A 17 0.10 4.22 -0.93
N LEU A 18 0.44 4.44 -2.19
CA LEU A 18 0.69 3.38 -3.16
C LEU A 18 1.92 2.54 -2.80
N ILE A 19 3.03 3.19 -2.41
CA ILE A 19 4.25 2.51 -1.97
C ILE A 19 3.98 1.65 -0.74
N ARG A 20 3.30 2.20 0.27
CA ARG A 20 2.93 1.46 1.49
C ARG A 20 2.07 0.25 1.17
N ARG A 21 1.06 0.41 0.30
CA ARG A 21 0.21 -0.71 -0.12
C ARG A 21 1.02 -1.86 -0.72
N ARG A 22 1.96 -1.54 -1.63
CA ARG A 22 2.81 -2.54 -2.29
C ARG A 22 3.71 -3.25 -1.29
N LEU A 23 4.44 -2.49 -0.47
CA LEU A 23 5.33 -3.03 0.56
C LEU A 23 4.59 -4.00 1.49
N LEU A 24 3.42 -3.60 2.00
CA LEU A 24 2.65 -4.40 2.94
C LEU A 24 2.10 -5.68 2.29
N ALA A 25 1.61 -5.60 1.05
CA ALA A 25 1.12 -6.74 0.31
C ALA A 25 2.26 -7.75 0.02
N GLU A 26 3.38 -7.27 -0.52
CA GLU A 26 4.55 -8.11 -0.82
C GLU A 26 5.11 -8.77 0.45
N THR A 27 5.16 -8.04 1.56
CA THR A 27 5.60 -8.61 2.85
C THR A 27 4.62 -9.67 3.35
N ALA A 28 3.31 -9.44 3.23
CA ALA A 28 2.30 -10.42 3.63
C ALA A 28 2.36 -11.70 2.77
N ASP A 29 2.63 -11.57 1.47
CA ASP A 29 2.76 -12.70 0.55
C ASP A 29 4.04 -13.51 0.83
N ALA A 30 5.17 -12.83 1.06
CA ALA A 30 6.41 -13.46 1.48
C ALA A 30 6.25 -14.20 2.83
N ALA A 31 5.56 -13.59 3.78
CA ALA A 31 5.26 -14.17 5.10
C ALA A 31 4.29 -15.36 5.03
N SER A 32 3.44 -15.41 4.01
CA SER A 32 2.46 -16.49 3.81
C SER A 32 3.03 -17.66 3.01
N THR A 33 4.21 -17.49 2.40
CA THR A 33 4.87 -18.52 1.62
C THR A 33 5.31 -19.65 2.54
N ARG A 34 4.63 -20.80 2.44
CA ARG A 34 4.96 -22.02 3.18
C ARG A 34 6.06 -22.76 2.42
N GLN A 35 7.12 -23.17 3.12
CA GLN A 35 8.00 -24.22 2.60
C GLN A 35 7.39 -25.59 2.91
N ASP A 36 7.36 -26.45 1.89
CA ASP A 36 7.02 -27.86 2.07
C ASP A 36 8.16 -28.57 2.78
N VAL A 37 7.86 -29.13 3.95
CA VAL A 37 8.81 -29.89 4.75
C VAL A 37 8.54 -31.36 4.49
N TYR A 38 9.56 -32.08 4.00
CA TYR A 38 9.40 -33.49 3.57
C TYR A 38 9.54 -34.48 4.74
N SER A 39 10.17 -34.08 5.84
CA SER A 39 10.35 -34.93 7.04
C SER A 39 9.97 -34.21 8.34
N ARG A 40 9.43 -34.97 9.30
CA ARG A 40 9.11 -34.47 10.67
C ARG A 40 10.38 -34.13 11.47
N SER A 41 11.55 -34.57 11.02
CA SER A 41 12.87 -34.27 11.62
C SER A 41 13.50 -32.98 11.12
N GLU A 42 12.88 -32.28 10.16
CA GLU A 42 13.42 -31.07 9.55
C GLU A 42 12.86 -29.80 10.23
N VAL A 43 13.70 -28.76 10.35
CA VAL A 43 13.34 -27.51 11.04
C VAL A 43 12.39 -26.70 10.17
N ARG A 44 11.21 -26.38 10.71
CA ARG A 44 10.20 -25.58 10.02
C ARG A 44 10.52 -24.09 10.10
N TYR A 45 10.46 -23.42 8.96
CA TYR A 45 10.42 -21.96 8.92
C TYR A 45 9.04 -21.44 9.35
N VAL A 46 9.03 -20.50 10.30
CA VAL A 46 7.83 -19.81 10.77
C VAL A 46 8.01 -18.32 10.48
N SER A 47 6.98 -17.68 9.93
CA SER A 47 7.00 -16.23 9.71
C SER A 47 7.17 -15.49 11.03
N SER A 48 8.05 -14.49 11.04
CA SER A 48 8.23 -13.56 12.16
C SER A 48 7.19 -12.44 12.19
N VAL A 49 6.36 -12.32 11.15
CA VAL A 49 5.35 -11.27 10.99
C VAL A 49 3.94 -11.85 10.80
N ASP A 50 2.96 -11.10 11.29
CA ASP A 50 1.53 -11.42 11.19
C ASP A 50 0.98 -11.01 9.80
N ALA A 51 0.91 -11.99 8.89
CA ALA A 51 0.44 -11.77 7.52
C ALA A 51 -1.01 -11.24 7.44
N PRO A 52 -2.00 -11.76 8.19
CA PRO A 52 -3.33 -11.16 8.28
C PRO A 52 -3.32 -9.67 8.63
N LYS A 53 -2.55 -9.28 9.65
CA LYS A 53 -2.43 -7.87 10.06
C LYS A 53 -1.82 -6.99 8.96
N LEU A 54 -0.77 -7.48 8.29
CA LEU A 54 -0.16 -6.78 7.15
C LEU A 54 -1.16 -6.60 5.99
N ARG A 55 -2.00 -7.61 5.73
CA ARG A 55 -3.09 -7.55 4.73
C ARG A 55 -4.07 -6.42 5.05
N THR A 56 -4.53 -6.34 6.30
CA THR A 56 -5.43 -5.26 6.75
C THR A 56 -4.80 -3.88 6.57
N GLN A 57 -3.52 -3.72 6.90
CA GLN A 57 -2.80 -2.47 6.69
C GLN A 57 -2.67 -2.13 5.19
N ALA A 58 -2.46 -3.13 4.33
CA ALA A 58 -2.42 -2.94 2.89
C ALA A 58 -3.79 -2.46 2.37
N ASP A 59 -4.89 -3.01 2.86
CA ASP A 59 -6.25 -2.59 2.49
C ASP A 59 -6.55 -1.15 2.91
N GLU A 60 -6.12 -0.75 4.11
CA GLU A 60 -6.23 0.65 4.55
C GLU A 60 -5.42 1.60 3.66
N ALA A 61 -4.19 1.22 3.28
CA ALA A 61 -3.37 1.99 2.37
C ALA A 61 -4.01 2.09 0.98
N ALA A 62 -4.62 1.01 0.49
CA ALA A 62 -5.36 0.97 -0.77
C ALA A 62 -6.58 1.92 -0.74
N LYS A 63 -7.32 1.94 0.37
CA LYS A 63 -8.45 2.84 0.57
C LYS A 63 -8.00 4.30 0.55
N LYS A 64 -6.92 4.64 1.25
CA LYS A 64 -6.34 6.00 1.26
C LYS A 64 -5.89 6.42 -0.13
N TYR A 65 -5.18 5.54 -0.85
CA TYR A 65 -4.76 5.79 -2.23
C TYR A 65 -5.94 6.14 -3.13
N ARG A 66 -6.99 5.31 -3.14
CA ARG A 66 -8.19 5.55 -4.00
C ARG A 66 -8.87 6.86 -3.67
N LEU A 67 -9.02 7.19 -2.38
CA LEU A 67 -9.66 8.43 -1.95
C LEU A 67 -8.86 9.68 -2.37
N LEU A 68 -7.52 9.63 -2.24
CA LEU A 68 -6.65 10.71 -2.68
C LEU A 68 -6.68 10.85 -4.21
N ASP A 69 -6.59 9.73 -4.93
CA ASP A 69 -6.62 9.73 -6.38
C ASP A 69 -7.95 10.30 -6.92
N THR A 70 -9.10 9.87 -6.39
CA THR A 70 -10.40 10.44 -6.77
C THR A 70 -10.48 11.94 -6.52
N LYS A 71 -9.96 12.44 -5.39
CA LYS A 71 -9.91 13.89 -5.10
C LYS A 71 -9.01 14.64 -6.07
N ILE A 72 -7.84 14.10 -6.37
CA ILE A 72 -6.91 14.69 -7.34
C ILE A 72 -7.56 14.74 -8.73
N GLN A 73 -8.21 13.66 -9.17
CA GLN A 73 -8.91 13.65 -10.44
C GLN A 73 -10.06 14.65 -10.46
N GLN A 74 -10.87 14.74 -9.40
CA GLN A 74 -11.92 15.75 -9.29
C GLN A 74 -11.34 17.18 -9.44
N LEU A 75 -10.22 17.48 -8.77
CA LEU A 75 -9.55 18.78 -8.90
C LEU A 75 -9.03 19.02 -10.32
N ASN A 76 -8.44 18.00 -10.97
CA ASN A 76 -8.00 18.10 -12.36
C ASN A 76 -9.17 18.44 -13.29
N TRP A 77 -10.34 17.82 -13.10
CA TRP A 77 -11.54 18.09 -13.89
C TRP A 77 -12.09 19.52 -13.68
N LEU A 78 -11.92 20.08 -12.49
CA LEU A 78 -12.40 21.43 -12.15
C LEU A 78 -11.40 22.53 -12.50
N THR A 79 -10.18 22.17 -12.90
CA THR A 79 -9.12 23.12 -13.22
C THR A 79 -8.94 23.14 -14.73
N GLU A 80 -9.40 24.20 -15.40
CA GLU A 80 -9.12 24.40 -16.83
C GLU A 80 -7.63 24.72 -17.01
N LEU A 81 -6.94 23.90 -17.82
CA LEU A 81 -5.66 24.29 -18.40
C LEU A 81 -5.96 25.24 -19.57
N ASN A 82 -6.05 26.54 -19.29
CA ASN A 82 -5.93 27.59 -20.30
C ASN A 82 -4.47 28.01 -20.47
#